data_AF-X1F3L9-F1
#
_entry.id   AF-X1F3L9-F1
#
_cell.length_a   1.000
_cell.length_b   1.000
_cell.length_c   1.000
_cell.angle_alpha   90.00
_cell.angle_beta   90.00
_cell.angle_gamma   90.00
#
_symmetry.space_group_name_H-M   'P 1'
#
loop_
_entity.id
_entity.type
_entity.pdbx_description
1 polymer ?
#
loop_
_entity_poly.entity_id
_entity_poly.type
_entity_poly.pdbx_seq_one_letter_code
_entity_poly.pdbx_strand_id
1 'polypeptide(L)'
;MFEENLIIKDWRKIDLSFGLIYPNIYQLGMSSYSIRLLYFMINSNPNYVCERFFLPENIKYPASDDNSPINRIRSIETKLLPTDFDILGFSVHYENNFKNILWMLEKAHIPLESEKRLNHLSRKSEPYPLVIGGGPAITSNPLPLSKVFDLFFIG
;
A
#
# COMPACT_ATOMS: atom_id res chain seq x y z
N MET A 1 0.47 -16.84 -12.58
CA MET A 1 -0.47 -15.95 -13.28
C MET A 1 0.38 -15.04 -14.15
N PHE A 2 0.26 -15.12 -15.47
CA PHE A 2 0.94 -14.21 -16.39
C PHE A 2 0.02 -13.01 -16.64
N GLU A 3 0.48 -11.80 -16.35
CA GLU A 3 -0.26 -10.55 -16.57
C GLU A 3 0.49 -9.74 -17.63
N GLU A 4 -0.16 -9.47 -18.78
CA GLU A 4 0.50 -8.83 -19.93
C GLU A 4 0.79 -7.33 -19.74
N ASN A 5 0.16 -6.68 -18.77
CA ASN A 5 0.26 -5.23 -18.54
C ASN A 5 1.18 -4.86 -17.36
N LEU A 6 2.18 -5.69 -17.07
CA LEU A 6 3.18 -5.39 -16.05
C LEU A 6 4.21 -4.38 -16.56
N ILE A 7 4.31 -3.24 -15.90
CA ILE A 7 5.34 -2.23 -16.12
C ILE A 7 6.44 -2.46 -15.08
N ILE A 8 7.63 -2.86 -15.55
CA ILE A 8 8.81 -3.05 -14.71
C ILE A 8 9.84 -1.99 -15.08
N LYS A 9 10.35 -1.27 -14.07
CA LYS A 9 11.33 -0.19 -14.24
C LYS A 9 12.66 -0.52 -13.57
N ASP A 10 13.73 0.14 -14.02
CA ASP A 10 15.05 0.06 -13.37
C ASP A 10 15.06 0.97 -12.14
N TRP A 11 14.97 0.35 -10.96
CA TRP A 11 14.95 1.02 -9.66
C TRP A 11 16.18 1.88 -9.35
N ARG A 12 17.28 1.74 -10.11
CA ARG A 12 18.47 2.60 -9.95
C ARG A 12 18.30 3.98 -10.60
N LYS A 13 17.24 4.17 -11.38
CA LYS A 13 16.97 5.39 -12.16
C LYS A 13 15.71 6.13 -11.72
N ILE A 14 15.10 5.72 -10.60
CA ILE A 14 13.87 6.30 -10.09
C ILE A 14 14.18 7.26 -8.95
N ASP A 15 13.42 8.36 -8.92
CA ASP A 15 13.48 9.37 -7.86
C ASP A 15 12.48 9.07 -6.74
N LEU A 16 11.40 8.33 -7.06
CA LEU A 16 10.30 8.04 -6.12
C LEU A 16 9.61 6.72 -6.44
N SER A 17 9.30 5.94 -5.40
CA SER A 17 8.65 4.64 -5.48
C SER A 17 7.31 4.58 -4.75
N PHE A 18 6.31 3.97 -5.38
CA PHE A 18 4.96 3.82 -4.87
C PHE A 18 4.56 2.34 -4.78
N GLY A 19 4.19 1.90 -3.58
CA GLY A 19 3.40 0.69 -3.36
C GLY A 19 1.93 1.04 -3.42
N LEU A 20 1.27 0.81 -4.55
CA LEU A 20 -0.16 1.03 -4.73
C LEU A 20 -0.94 -0.18 -4.19
N ILE A 21 -1.70 0.05 -3.13
CA ILE A 21 -2.37 -1.00 -2.38
C ILE A 21 -3.87 -0.95 -2.63
N TYR A 22 -4.42 -2.08 -3.09
CA TYR A 22 -5.84 -2.35 -2.93
C TYR A 22 -6.00 -3.28 -1.72
N PRO A 23 -6.64 -2.85 -0.62
CA PRO A 23 -6.71 -3.60 0.63
C PRO A 23 -7.73 -4.76 0.56
N ASN A 24 -7.65 -5.57 -0.49
CA ASN A 24 -8.46 -6.76 -0.72
C ASN A 24 -7.73 -7.70 -1.69
N ILE A 25 -8.31 -8.87 -1.97
CA ILE A 25 -7.74 -9.86 -2.87
C ILE A 25 -7.55 -9.32 -4.29
N TYR A 26 -6.56 -9.88 -4.98
CA TYR A 26 -6.12 -9.45 -6.31
C TYR A 26 -7.27 -9.34 -7.33
N GLN A 27 -8.18 -10.32 -7.35
CA GLN A 27 -9.29 -10.38 -8.31
C GLN A 27 -10.21 -9.15 -8.19
N LEU A 28 -10.48 -8.70 -6.96
CA LEU A 28 -11.29 -7.50 -6.72
C LEU A 28 -10.52 -6.23 -7.05
N GLY A 29 -9.23 -6.19 -6.72
CA GLY A 29 -8.38 -5.04 -7.00
C GLY A 29 -8.15 -4.81 -8.49
N MET A 30 -7.98 -5.86 -9.29
CA MET A 30 -7.85 -5.75 -10.75
C MET A 30 -9.16 -5.40 -11.45
N SER A 31 -10.29 -5.66 -10.80
CA SER A 31 -11.60 -5.20 -11.26
C SER A 31 -11.83 -3.70 -10.95
N SER A 32 -10.96 -3.07 -10.14
CA SER A 32 -11.03 -1.64 -9.86
C SER A 32 -10.37 -0.81 -10.96
N TYR A 33 -11.17 0.07 -11.59
CA TYR A 33 -10.66 1.05 -12.53
C TYR A 33 -9.65 2.00 -11.89
N SER A 34 -9.90 2.42 -10.64
CA SER A 34 -9.04 3.35 -9.90
C SER A 34 -7.63 2.82 -9.74
N ILE A 35 -7.48 1.53 -9.41
CA ILE A 35 -6.16 0.88 -9.28
C ILE A 35 -5.42 0.86 -10.61
N ARG A 36 -6.12 0.46 -11.69
CA ARG A 36 -5.52 0.40 -13.03
C ARG A 36 -5.11 1.78 -13.53
N LEU A 37 -5.96 2.79 -13.31
CA LEU A 37 -5.70 4.17 -13.69
C LEU A 37 -4.50 4.74 -12.94
N LEU A 38 -4.49 4.66 -11.60
CA LEU A 38 -3.39 5.17 -10.77
C LEU A 38 -2.06 4.48 -11.11
N TYR A 39 -2.09 3.15 -11.26
CA TYR A 39 -0.92 2.38 -11.67
C TYR A 39 -0.33 2.89 -13.00
N PHE A 40 -1.19 3.09 -14.00
CA PHE A 40 -0.78 3.61 -15.30
C PHE A 40 -0.27 5.05 -15.21
N MET A 41 -1.00 5.93 -14.52
CA MET A 41 -0.64 7.35 -14.42
C MET A 41 0.70 7.57 -13.72
N ILE A 42 0.94 6.90 -12.58
CA ILE A 42 2.21 7.02 -11.86
C ILE A 42 3.34 6.45 -12.69
N ASN A 43 3.15 5.27 -13.30
CA ASN A 43 4.17 4.66 -14.16
C ASN A 43 4.37 5.38 -15.51
N SER A 44 3.50 6.30 -15.91
CA SER A 44 3.72 7.10 -17.12
C SER A 44 4.87 8.11 -16.95
N ASN A 45 5.20 8.49 -15.71
CA ASN A 45 6.39 9.30 -15.44
C ASN A 45 7.65 8.42 -15.45
N PRO A 46 8.67 8.69 -16.29
CA PRO A 46 9.87 7.85 -16.39
C PRO A 46 10.65 7.72 -15.08
N ASN A 47 10.58 8.72 -14.19
CA ASN A 47 11.36 8.78 -12.95
C ASN A 47 10.65 8.16 -11.75
N TYR A 48 9.39 7.75 -11.87
CA TYR A 48 8.64 7.14 -10.77
C TYR A 48 8.40 5.66 -11.04
N VAL A 49 8.42 4.83 -10.01
CA VAL A 49 7.96 3.44 -10.11
C VAL A 49 6.71 3.26 -9.26
N CYS A 50 5.71 2.58 -9.80
CA CYS A 50 4.56 2.13 -9.04
C CYS A 50 4.42 0.63 -9.20
N GLU A 51 4.39 -0.07 -8.07
CA GLU A 51 4.12 -1.51 -8.01
C GLU A 51 2.90 -1.77 -7.13
N ARG A 52 2.22 -2.89 -7.36
CA ARG A 52 0.91 -3.16 -6.77
C ARG A 52 0.99 -4.19 -5.65
N PHE A 53 0.20 -3.96 -4.61
CA PHE A 53 0.02 -4.89 -3.49
C PHE A 53 -1.45 -5.20 -3.27
N PHE A 54 -1.70 -6.44 -2.88
CA PHE A 54 -3.03 -6.96 -2.58
C PHE A 54 -2.99 -7.77 -1.29
N LEU A 55 -4.16 -7.95 -0.69
CA LEU A 55 -4.31 -8.79 0.49
C LEU A 55 -4.13 -10.27 0.08
N PRO A 56 -3.30 -11.06 0.78
CA PRO A 56 -3.21 -12.49 0.55
C PRO A 56 -4.54 -13.19 0.83
N GLU A 57 -4.80 -14.29 0.11
CA GLU A 57 -5.92 -15.16 0.43
C GLU A 57 -5.63 -16.00 1.70
N ASN A 58 -6.70 -16.34 2.43
CA ASN A 58 -6.66 -17.18 3.65
C ASN A 58 -5.79 -16.60 4.77
N ILE A 59 -6.01 -15.34 5.12
CA ILE A 59 -5.37 -14.69 6.27
C ILE A 59 -6.17 -14.86 7.56
N LYS A 60 -5.51 -14.68 8.69
CA LYS A 60 -6.13 -14.61 10.02
C LYS A 60 -6.02 -13.20 10.58
N TYR A 61 -7.03 -12.77 11.32
CA TYR A 61 -7.01 -11.51 12.05
C TYR A 61 -6.92 -11.78 13.55
N PRO A 62 -6.23 -10.92 14.33
CA PRO A 62 -5.29 -9.87 13.89
C PRO A 62 -4.05 -10.44 13.18
N ALA A 63 -3.21 -9.61 12.56
CA ALA A 63 -2.04 -10.10 11.82
C ALA A 63 -1.01 -10.77 12.74
N SER A 64 -1.02 -10.44 14.04
CA SER A 64 -0.24 -11.13 15.08
C SER A 64 -0.57 -12.62 15.21
N ASP A 65 -1.81 -13.02 14.92
CA ASP A 65 -2.26 -14.42 15.00
C ASP A 65 -2.09 -15.15 13.66
N ASP A 66 -1.69 -14.42 12.62
CA ASP A 66 -1.37 -14.97 11.31
C ASP A 66 0.11 -15.33 11.25
N ASN A 67 0.43 -16.61 11.40
CA ASN A 67 1.81 -17.11 11.31
C ASN A 67 2.34 -17.21 9.87
N SER A 68 1.57 -16.79 8.86
CA SER A 68 2.05 -16.82 7.48
C SER A 68 3.21 -15.84 7.28
N PRO A 69 4.19 -16.13 6.43
CA PRO A 69 5.36 -15.27 6.32
C PRO A 69 5.01 -13.90 5.71
N ILE A 70 5.66 -12.83 6.20
CA ILE A 70 5.48 -11.46 5.66
C ILE A 70 5.80 -11.39 4.16
N ASN A 71 6.65 -12.27 3.65
CA ASN A 71 6.94 -12.40 2.22
C ASN A 71 5.69 -12.71 1.36
N ARG A 72 4.51 -12.92 1.95
CA ARG A 72 3.22 -13.02 1.25
C ARG A 72 2.65 -11.65 0.84
N ILE A 73 3.02 -10.57 1.53
CA ILE A 73 2.72 -9.20 1.09
C ILE A 73 3.92 -8.71 0.28
N ARG A 74 3.92 -9.05 -1.00
CA ARG A 74 4.95 -8.64 -1.94
C ARG A 74 4.34 -7.97 -3.15
N SER A 75 5.09 -7.03 -3.72
CA SER A 75 4.65 -6.39 -4.94
C SER A 75 4.45 -7.42 -6.05
N ILE A 76 3.47 -7.18 -6.93
CA ILE A 76 3.19 -8.11 -8.01
C ILE A 76 4.35 -8.14 -9.00
N GLU A 77 4.93 -6.99 -9.29
CA GLU A 77 5.92 -6.74 -10.33
C GLU A 77 7.29 -7.36 -9.99
N THR A 78 7.93 -6.92 -8.90
CA THR A 78 9.31 -7.33 -8.59
C THR A 78 9.47 -8.08 -7.26
N LYS A 79 8.36 -8.36 -6.57
CA LYS A 79 8.33 -9.11 -5.31
C LYS A 79 9.04 -8.40 -4.15
N LEU A 80 9.06 -7.07 -4.16
CA LEU A 80 9.58 -6.25 -3.07
C LEU A 80 8.59 -6.16 -1.90
N LEU A 81 9.11 -5.86 -0.71
CA LEU A 81 8.32 -5.68 0.50
C LEU A 81 7.72 -4.28 0.56
N PRO A 82 6.60 -4.06 1.30
CA PRO A 82 6.02 -2.72 1.45
C PRO A 82 6.98 -1.70 2.05
N THR A 83 7.92 -2.14 2.89
CA THR A 83 8.94 -1.29 3.52
C THR A 83 10.03 -0.82 2.56
N ASP A 84 10.12 -1.41 1.36
CA ASP A 84 11.15 -1.05 0.35
C ASP A 84 10.73 0.16 -0.50
N PHE A 85 9.53 0.70 -0.28
CA PHE A 85 8.95 1.80 -1.04
C PHE A 85 9.00 3.11 -0.25
N ASP A 86 9.00 4.25 -0.94
CA ASP A 86 8.93 5.57 -0.30
C ASP A 86 7.51 5.89 0.17
N ILE A 87 6.51 5.44 -0.60
CA ILE A 87 5.09 5.73 -0.37
C ILE A 87 4.26 4.46 -0.52
N LEU A 88 3.39 4.19 0.45
CA LEU A 88 2.31 3.22 0.34
C LEU A 88 0.98 3.94 0.15
N GLY A 89 0.40 3.83 -1.04
CA GLY A 89 -0.85 4.47 -1.42
C GLY A 89 -2.02 3.50 -1.38
N PHE A 90 -2.95 3.67 -0.44
CA PHE A 90 -4.14 2.83 -0.34
C PHE A 90 -5.31 3.44 -1.12
N SER A 91 -5.88 2.67 -2.05
CA SER A 91 -7.16 2.99 -2.69
C SER A 91 -8.27 2.18 -2.03
N VAL A 92 -9.11 2.84 -1.24
CA VAL A 92 -10.09 2.19 -0.34
C VAL A 92 -11.51 2.43 -0.83
N HIS A 93 -12.13 1.36 -1.31
CA HIS A 93 -13.46 1.43 -1.90
C HIS A 93 -14.60 1.22 -0.90
N TYR A 94 -14.35 0.48 0.19
CA TYR A 94 -15.37 0.08 1.16
C TYR A 94 -14.82 0.12 2.58
N GLU A 95 -15.65 0.51 3.54
CA GLU A 95 -15.28 0.57 4.97
C GLU A 95 -14.85 -0.79 5.54
N ASN A 96 -15.43 -1.89 5.03
CA ASN A 96 -15.04 -3.24 5.41
C ASN A 96 -13.56 -3.57 5.13
N ASN A 97 -12.88 -2.78 4.28
CA ASN A 97 -11.46 -2.94 4.02
C ASN A 97 -10.57 -2.29 5.10
N PHE A 98 -11.12 -1.51 6.05
CA PHE A 98 -10.30 -0.83 7.06
C PHE A 98 -9.47 -1.80 7.90
N LYS A 99 -10.08 -2.92 8.32
CA LYS A 99 -9.35 -3.98 9.04
C LYS A 99 -8.21 -4.58 8.21
N ASN A 100 -8.34 -4.61 6.88
CA ASN A 100 -7.33 -5.16 5.98
C ASN A 100 -6.12 -4.23 5.90
N ILE A 101 -6.36 -2.91 5.94
CA ILE A 101 -5.30 -1.90 6.00
C ILE A 101 -4.47 -2.10 7.27
N LEU A 102 -5.14 -2.21 8.43
CA LEU A 102 -4.47 -2.46 9.70
C LEU A 102 -3.67 -3.76 9.67
N TRP A 103 -4.29 -4.82 9.15
CA TRP A 103 -3.64 -6.12 9.00
C TRP A 103 -2.39 -6.03 8.12
N MET A 104 -2.45 -5.35 6.97
CA MET A 104 -1.30 -5.24 6.05
C MET A 104 -0.14 -4.45 6.67
N LEU A 105 -0.43 -3.35 7.37
CA LEU A 105 0.59 -2.56 8.05
C LEU A 105 1.22 -3.32 9.22
N GLU A 106 0.39 -3.93 10.08
CA GLU A 106 0.85 -4.76 11.20
C GLU A 106 1.72 -5.91 10.71
N LYS A 107 1.27 -6.60 9.65
CA LYS A 107 1.99 -7.71 9.06
C LYS A 107 3.36 -7.28 8.54
N ALA A 108 3.41 -6.13 7.86
CA ALA A 108 4.64 -5.53 7.31
C ALA A 108 5.54 -4.89 8.37
N HIS A 109 5.20 -5.01 9.66
CA HIS A 109 5.92 -4.38 10.76
C HIS A 109 6.02 -2.84 10.62
N ILE A 110 5.04 -2.24 9.95
CA ILE A 110 4.90 -0.79 9.84
C ILE A 110 4.01 -0.32 11.01
N PRO A 111 4.48 0.62 11.87
CA PRO A 111 3.68 1.12 12.97
C PRO A 111 2.32 1.64 12.50
N LEU A 112 1.24 1.22 13.18
CA LEU A 112 -0.12 1.63 12.81
C LEU A 112 -0.32 3.14 12.97
N GLU A 113 0.18 3.72 14.05
CA GLU A 113 0.05 5.14 14.35
C GLU A 113 1.00 5.97 13.47
N SER A 114 0.43 6.93 12.72
CA SER A 114 1.18 7.89 11.90
C SER A 114 2.26 8.62 12.70
N GLU A 115 1.93 9.06 13.92
CA GLU A 115 2.87 9.75 14.80
C GLU A 115 4.13 8.91 15.09
N LYS A 116 4.00 7.60 15.26
CA LYS A 116 5.15 6.70 15.50
C LYS A 116 6.06 6.61 14.27
N ARG A 117 5.48 6.60 13.05
CA ARG A 117 6.25 6.60 11.80
C ARG A 117 6.98 7.94 11.61
N LEU A 118 6.28 9.06 11.79
CA LEU A 118 6.86 10.40 11.65
C LEU A 118 7.95 10.69 12.68
N ASN A 119 7.79 10.25 13.93
CA ASN A 119 8.81 10.43 14.97
C ASN A 119 10.10 9.63 14.69
N HIS A 120 10.03 8.56 13.89
CA HIS A 120 11.20 7.77 13.49
C HIS A 120 12.12 8.56 12.55
N LEU A 121 11.55 9.38 11.66
CA LEU A 121 12.28 10.28 10.76
C LEU A 121 13.21 11.23 11.53
N SER A 122 12.75 11.72 12.68
CA SER A 122 13.50 12.64 13.53
C SER A 122 14.67 11.97 14.28
N ARG A 123 14.72 10.63 14.35
CA ARG A 123 15.68 9.87 15.18
C ARG A 123 16.87 9.28 14.41
N LYS A 124 17.11 9.67 13.15
CA LYS A 124 18.18 9.15 12.27
C LYS A 124 18.11 7.63 11.99
N SER A 125 16.94 7.02 12.16
CA SER A 125 16.69 5.64 11.76
C SER A 125 16.15 5.59 10.32
N GLU A 126 16.17 4.43 9.67
CA GLU A 126 15.58 4.30 8.33
C GLU A 126 14.10 4.74 8.34
N PRO A 127 13.69 5.57 7.36
CA PRO A 127 12.33 6.10 7.30
C PRO A 127 11.35 4.95 7.01
N TYR A 128 10.18 4.97 7.67
CA TYR A 128 9.04 4.18 7.20
C TYR A 128 8.44 4.85 5.95
N PRO A 129 7.81 4.08 5.03
CA PRO A 129 7.06 4.67 3.93
C PRO A 129 5.97 5.62 4.44
N LEU A 130 5.72 6.68 3.68
CA LEU A 130 4.51 7.48 3.88
C LEU A 130 3.28 6.65 3.54
N VAL A 131 2.35 6.54 4.47
CA VAL A 131 1.08 5.84 4.29
C VAL A 131 0.01 6.84 3.93
N ILE A 132 -0.39 6.86 2.65
CA ILE A 132 -1.39 7.78 2.12
C ILE A 132 -2.64 7.03 1.67
N GLY A 133 -3.81 7.66 1.77
CA GLY A 133 -5.09 7.00 1.53
C GLY A 133 -6.03 7.84 0.68
N GLY A 134 -6.78 7.19 -0.20
CA GLY A 134 -7.85 7.81 -0.99
C GLY A 134 -8.93 6.80 -1.37
N GLY A 135 -9.84 7.22 -2.23
CA GLY A 135 -10.98 6.41 -2.68
C GLY A 135 -12.27 6.73 -1.92
N PRO A 136 -13.41 6.20 -2.38
CA PRO A 136 -14.72 6.69 -1.97
C PRO A 136 -15.00 6.49 -0.47
N ALA A 137 -14.48 5.44 0.16
CA ALA A 137 -14.66 5.23 1.60
C ALA A 137 -13.89 6.26 2.43
N ILE A 138 -12.65 6.59 2.04
CA ILE A 138 -11.84 7.64 2.68
C ILE A 138 -12.47 9.00 2.46
N THR A 139 -12.89 9.30 1.23
CA THR A 139 -13.56 10.56 0.88
C THR A 139 -14.86 10.74 1.66
N SER A 140 -15.61 9.67 1.90
CA SER A 140 -16.88 9.72 2.65
C SER A 140 -16.67 9.98 4.14
N ASN A 141 -15.70 9.29 4.77
CA ASN A 141 -15.39 9.48 6.19
C ASN A 141 -13.94 9.05 6.52
N PRO A 142 -12.98 9.99 6.53
CA PRO A 142 -11.58 9.67 6.81
C PRO A 142 -11.30 9.50 8.32
N LEU A 143 -12.21 9.97 9.19
CA LEU A 143 -12.00 10.04 10.63
C LEU A 143 -11.59 8.69 11.29
N PRO A 144 -12.19 7.54 10.95
CA PRO A 144 -11.83 6.25 11.56
C PRO A 144 -10.37 5.86 11.34
N LEU A 145 -9.75 6.33 10.25
CA LEU A 145 -8.38 6.00 9.87
C LEU A 145 -7.41 7.16 10.11
N SER A 146 -7.87 8.26 10.70
CA SER A 146 -7.08 9.50 10.89
C SER A 146 -5.79 9.34 11.68
N LYS A 147 -5.75 8.39 12.63
CA LYS A 147 -4.52 8.07 13.37
C LYS A 147 -3.59 7.14 12.60
N VAL A 148 -4.09 6.50 11.55
CA VAL A 148 -3.39 5.45 10.81
C VAL A 148 -2.67 6.01 9.59
N PHE A 149 -3.28 6.94 8.86
CA PHE A 149 -2.70 7.52 7.65
C PHE A 149 -1.92 8.79 7.95
N ASP A 150 -0.86 9.02 7.17
CA ASP A 150 -0.07 10.25 7.22
C ASP A 150 -0.78 11.38 6.44
N LEU A 151 -1.39 11.03 5.30
CA LEU A 151 -2.17 11.98 4.48
C LEU A 151 -3.39 11.29 3.84
N PHE A 152 -4.44 12.06 3.62
CA PHE A 152 -5.59 11.65 2.82
C PHE A 152 -5.76 12.49 1.57
N PHE A 153 -6.19 11.84 0.50
CA PHE A 153 -6.66 12.47 -0.73
C PHE A 153 -8.18 12.36 -0.76
N ILE A 154 -8.85 13.51 -0.71
CA ILE A 154 -10.31 13.64 -0.71
C ILE A 154 -10.71 14.19 -2.08
N GLY A 155 -11.54 13.43 -2.80
CA GLY A 155 -11.98 13.75 -4.17
C GLY A 155 -12.55 12.54 -4.89
#